data_AF-A0A2D6GY15-F1
#
_entry.id   AF-A0A2D6GY15-F1
#
_cell.length_a   1.000
_cell.length_b   1.000
_cell.length_c   1.000
_cell.angle_alpha   90.00
_cell.angle_beta   90.00
_cell.angle_gamma   90.00
#
_symmetry.space_group_name_H-M   'P 1'
#
loop_
_entity.id
_entity.type
_entity.pdbx_description
1 polymer ?
#
loop_
_entity_poly.entity_id
_entity_poly.type
_entity_poly.pdbx_seq_one_letter_code
_entity_poly.pdbx_strand_id
1 'polypeptide(L)' 'MSQDRLIKLVSEGDDKGVGKGHIYYTSKNKKRVERKIELQKYNPVARKKTLYKESKK' A
#
# COMPACT_ATOMS: atom_id res chain seq x y z
N MET A 1 2.40 -18.35 11.36
CA MET A 1 1.27 -17.60 11.94
C MET A 1 0.60 -16.75 10.86
N SER A 2 -0.71 -16.55 10.90
CA SER A 2 -1.48 -15.82 9.86
C SER A 2 -0.94 -14.40 9.58
N GLN A 3 -0.42 -13.73 10.62
CA GLN A 3 0.13 -12.37 10.54
C GLN A 3 1.52 -12.26 9.87
N ASP A 4 2.28 -13.35 9.70
CA ASP A 4 3.67 -13.28 9.18
C ASP A 4 3.76 -12.80 7.72
N ARG A 5 2.64 -12.95 7.01
CA ARG A 5 2.47 -12.56 5.60
C ARG A 5 1.80 -11.20 5.44
N LEU A 6 1.37 -10.57 6.53
CA LEU A 6 0.70 -9.28 6.49
C LEU A 6 1.70 -8.19 6.13
N ILE A 7 1.33 -7.36 5.15
CA ILE A 7 2.09 -6.20 4.70
C ILE A 7 1.20 -4.96 4.71
N LYS A 8 1.84 -3.80 4.81
CA LYS A 8 1.21 -2.49 4.83
C LYS A 8 1.47 -1.81 3.49
N LEU A 9 0.43 -1.38 2.80
CA LEU A 9 0.53 -0.55 1.60
C LEU A 9 0.20 0.89 1.98
N VAL A 10 1.12 1.82 1.75
CA VAL A 10 0.97 3.24 2.11
C VAL A 10 0.83 4.07 0.84
N SER A 11 -0.16 4.95 0.80
CA SER A 11 -0.36 5.92 -0.29
C SER A 11 0.68 7.02 -0.26
N GLU A 12 1.25 7.34 -1.42
CA GLU A 12 2.14 8.52 -1.58
C GLU A 12 1.38 9.85 -1.55
N GLY A 13 0.08 9.82 -1.85
CA GLY A 13 -0.77 11.01 -1.91
C GLY A 13 -0.99 11.48 -3.35
N ASP A 14 -1.81 12.52 -3.52
CA ASP A 14 -2.01 13.22 -4.79
C ASP A 14 -0.97 14.34 -4.97
N ASP A 15 -0.93 15.01 -6.13
CA ASP A 15 0.02 16.10 -6.45
C ASP A 15 0.02 17.24 -5.41
N LYS A 16 -1.09 17.40 -4.68
CA LYS A 16 -1.27 18.39 -3.60
C LYS A 16 -0.94 17.85 -2.20
N GLY A 17 -0.39 16.64 -2.10
CA GLY A 17 -0.10 15.96 -0.84
C GLY A 17 -1.31 15.40 -0.10
N VAL A 18 -2.51 15.52 -0.68
CA VAL A 18 -3.78 15.07 -0.08
C VAL A 18 -3.84 13.54 -0.08
N GLY A 19 -4.25 12.94 1.05
CA GLY A 19 -4.41 11.49 1.18
C GLY A 19 -3.11 10.70 1.35
N LYS A 20 -1.96 11.37 1.49
CA LYS A 20 -0.69 10.72 1.89
C LYS A 20 -0.87 10.06 3.26
N GLY A 21 -0.36 8.83 3.39
CA GLY A 21 -0.46 8.07 4.64
C GLY A 21 -1.73 7.22 4.81
N HIS A 22 -2.65 7.22 3.84
CA HIS A 22 -3.73 6.21 3.80
C HIS A 22 -3.14 4.81 3.65
N ILE A 23 -3.71 3.83 4.35
CA ILE A 23 -3.15 2.49 4.47
C ILE A 23 -4.13 1.42 4.03
N TYR A 24 -3.62 0.44 3.28
CA TYR A 24 -4.27 -0.86 3.12
C TYR A 24 -3.43 -1.95 3.77
N TYR A 25 -4.08 -2.87 4.47
CA TYR A 25 -3.46 -4.11 4.90
C TYR A 25 -3.77 -5.19 3.88
N THR A 26 -2.75 -5.91 3.44
CA THR A 26 -2.89 -7.05 2.54
C THR A 26 -1.89 -8.13 2.92
N SER A 27 -2.06 -9.32 2.36
CA SER A 27 -1.13 -10.44 2.58
C SER A 27 -0.28 -10.66 1.34
N LYS A 28 1.00 -10.94 1.53
CA LYS A 28 1.94 -11.27 0.45
C LYS A 28 2.67 -12.56 0.75
N ASN A 29 2.79 -13.42 -0.27
CA ASN A 29 3.66 -14.58 -0.19
C ASN A 29 5.11 -14.18 -0.51
N LYS A 30 5.90 -13.94 0.53
CA LYS A 30 7.31 -13.52 0.45
C LYS A 30 8.22 -14.49 -0.33
N LYS A 31 7.84 -15.76 -0.47
CA LYS A 31 8.61 -16.77 -1.24
C LYS A 31 8.41 -16.68 -2.75
N ARG A 32 7.24 -16.21 -3.20
CA ARG A 32 6.91 -16.11 -4.64
C ARG A 32 7.09 -14.70 -5.18
N VAL A 33 6.87 -13.69 -4.34
CA VAL A 33 7.00 -12.29 -4.70
C VAL A 33 8.06 -11.68 -3.79
N GLU A 34 9.27 -11.54 -4.30
CA GLU A 34 10.40 -11.00 -3.53
C GLU A 34 10.48 -9.47 -3.67
N ARG A 35 10.07 -8.92 -4.82
CA ARG A 35 10.04 -7.47 -5.07
C ARG A 35 9.03 -6.74 -4.19
N LYS A 36 9.30 -5.48 -3.87
CA LYS A 36 8.31 -4.59 -3.23
C LYS A 36 7.12 -4.39 -4.17
N ILE A 37 5.92 -4.46 -3.61
CA ILE A 37 4.68 -4.27 -4.36
C ILE A 37 4.37 -2.78 -4.47
N GLU A 38 4.08 -2.34 -5.68
CA GLU A 38 3.56 -1.01 -5.98
C GLU A 38 2.25 -1.18 -6.76
N LEU A 39 1.16 -0.59 -6.28
CA LEU A 39 -0.16 -0.75 -6.87
C LEU A 39 -0.89 0.59 -6.90
N GLN A 40 -1.55 0.89 -8.02
CA GLN A 40 -2.52 1.97 -8.05
C GLN A 40 -3.82 1.50 -7.41
N LYS A 41 -4.20 2.12 -6.29
CA LYS A 41 -5.45 1.84 -5.58
C LYS A 41 -6.22 3.14 -5.35
N TYR A 42 -7.52 3.01 -5.20
CA TYR A 42 -8.36 4.16 -4.87
C TYR A 42 -8.03 4.65 -3.46
N ASN A 43 -7.77 5.95 -3.32
CA ASN A 43 -7.59 6.61 -2.05
C ASN A 43 -8.89 7.37 -1.70
N PRO A 44 -9.59 6.99 -0.61
CA PRO A 44 -10.87 7.62 -0.26
C PRO A 44 -10.71 9.08 0.20
N VAL A 45 -9.53 9.48 0.69
CA VAL A 45 -9.25 10.84 1.16
C VAL A 45 -9.02 11.78 -0.02
N ALA A 46 -8.22 11.36 -0.99
CA ALA A 46 -7.97 12.13 -2.22
C ALA A 46 -9.07 11.95 -3.28
N ARG A 47 -9.96 10.96 -3.11
CA ARG A 47 -11.02 10.55 -4.05
C ARG A 47 -10.51 10.24 -5.46
N LYS A 48 -9.28 9.73 -5.55
CA LYS A 48 -8.60 9.40 -6.81
C LYS A 48 -7.78 8.13 -6.64
N LYS A 49 -7.36 7.52 -7.76
CA LYS A 49 -6.38 6.43 -7.73
C LYS A 49 -4.99 7.01 -7.49
N THR A 50 -4.34 6.61 -6.42
CA THR A 50 -2.98 7.00 -6.09
C THR A 50 -2.08 5.77 -6.05
N LEU A 51 -0.77 5.98 -6.15
CA LEU A 51 0.20 4.91 -6.01
C LEU A 51 0.36 4.54 -4.53
N TYR A 52 0.22 3.25 -4.24
CA TYR A 52 0.48 2.66 -2.93
C TYR A 52 1.74 1.81 -3.01
N LYS A 53 2.66 2.03 -2.06
CA LYS A 53 3.91 1.30 -1.94
C LYS A 53 3.93 0.42 -0.70
N GLU A 54 4.54 -0.76 -0.83
CA GLU A 54 4.80 -1.65 0.30
C GLU A 54 5.73 -0.99 1.31
N SER A 55 5.22 -0.83 2.53
CA SER A 55 5.96 -0.37 3.70
C SER A 55 6.08 -1.50 4.71
N LYS A 56 7.14 -1.43 5.52
CA LYS A 56 7.36 -2.36 6.62
C LYS A 56 6.22 -2.17 7.63
N LYS A 57 5.70 -3.28 8.16
CA LYS A 57 4.79 -3.24 9.32
C LYS A 57 5.53 -2.68 10.52
#